data_AF-A0A2N6NCX9-F1
#
_entry.id   AF-A0A2N6NCX9-F1
#
_cell.length_a   1.000
_cell.length_b   1.000
_cell.length_c   1.000
_cell.angle_alpha   90.00
_cell.angle_beta   90.00
_cell.angle_gamma   90.00
#
_symmetry.space_group_name_H-M   'P 1'
#
loop_
_entity.id
_entity.type
_entity.pdbx_description
1 polymer ?
#
loop_
_entity_poly.entity_id
_entity_poly.type
_entity_poly.pdbx_seq_one_letter_code
_entity_poly.pdbx_strand_id
1 'polypeptide(L)'
;MLCKHTAWLRLVTDRPRRVLGRAEDHLARDAPELVFMLGNWRKVAALRELAVERRVYSRIDGEVHLLAGSLSGHGGRSLLVAETDVGFRNKVSRGTAFSRCHELTRRGLAPAAHRASDESVMNWMINRLILPFAGVVCVFISDLGGIRGVARHLDVWLENGLPSDSPVLPWLLLVDDGSERRSKDLILKDLYRFMRGAAPDEHGTPTVAVELMTRFAGIRVASLNTAAHARKQPQWDEFRDELADLVDKARENRTREWHLYTGEHLCELMNHTAGLISLPSAPAPLDFVSVTRSRRPVPGHLESVLSDFLGCIDSFELLLSFAVPVIASSIIFDHYMTRMHGVLQTVM
;
A
#
# COMPACT_ATOMS: atom_id res chain seq x y z
N MET A 1 -17.63 -3.90 -24.61
CA MET A 1 -17.30 -5.24 -24.08
C MET A 1 -16.56 -5.10 -22.75
N LEU A 2 -16.92 -5.89 -21.74
CA LEU A 2 -16.30 -5.85 -20.41
C LEU A 2 -14.91 -6.49 -20.40
N CYS A 3 -13.87 -5.70 -20.12
CA CYS A 3 -12.49 -6.17 -20.08
C CYS A 3 -12.23 -7.04 -18.83
N LYS A 4 -11.73 -8.25 -19.04
CA LYS A 4 -11.44 -9.26 -18.00
C LYS A 4 -10.02 -9.10 -17.40
N HIS A 5 -9.22 -8.11 -17.78
CA HIS A 5 -7.87 -7.99 -17.22
C HIS A 5 -7.88 -7.30 -15.86
N THR A 6 -7.13 -7.88 -14.92
CA THR A 6 -6.94 -7.37 -13.55
C THR A 6 -5.51 -6.95 -13.25
N ALA A 7 -4.58 -7.25 -14.16
CA ALA A 7 -3.18 -6.85 -14.04
C ALA A 7 -3.05 -5.33 -13.94
N TRP A 8 -2.29 -4.87 -12.95
CA TRP A 8 -2.02 -3.46 -12.70
C TRP A 8 -0.56 -3.09 -12.98
N LEU A 9 0.41 -3.81 -12.39
CA LEU A 9 1.78 -3.30 -12.32
C LEU A 9 2.80 -3.89 -13.33
N ARG A 10 2.49 -4.95 -14.09
CA ARG A 10 3.44 -5.46 -15.11
C ARG A 10 3.57 -4.54 -16.32
N LEU A 11 2.49 -3.89 -16.70
CA LEU A 11 2.40 -2.76 -17.61
C LEU A 11 1.42 -1.83 -16.89
N VAL A 12 1.79 -0.59 -16.59
CA VAL A 12 0.91 0.31 -15.83
C VAL A 12 -0.43 0.45 -16.58
N THR A 13 -1.49 -0.15 -16.07
CA THR A 13 -2.81 -0.15 -16.70
C THR A 13 -3.72 0.91 -16.08
N ASP A 14 -4.81 1.28 -16.78
CA ASP A 14 -5.91 2.08 -16.23
C ASP A 14 -6.76 1.32 -15.19
N ARG A 15 -6.27 0.18 -14.67
CA ARG A 15 -7.02 -0.73 -13.81
C ARG A 15 -7.56 -0.06 -12.55
N PRO A 16 -6.81 0.79 -11.81
CA PRO A 16 -7.37 1.52 -10.67
C PRO A 16 -8.66 2.28 -11.03
N ARG A 17 -8.67 3.02 -12.15
CA ARG A 17 -9.85 3.75 -12.63
C ARG A 17 -11.02 2.82 -12.96
N ARG A 18 -10.74 1.64 -13.50
CA ARG A 18 -11.77 0.65 -13.85
C ARG A 18 -12.35 -0.09 -12.67
N VAL A 19 -11.55 -0.38 -11.64
CA VAL A 19 -12.08 -1.00 -10.42
C VAL A 19 -13.08 -0.03 -9.78
N LEU A 20 -12.72 1.25 -9.71
CA LEU A 20 -13.57 2.29 -9.15
C LEU A 20 -14.79 2.61 -10.01
N GLY A 21 -14.66 2.65 -11.34
CA GLY A 21 -15.79 2.91 -12.24
C GLY A 21 -16.70 1.69 -12.48
N ARG A 22 -16.39 0.51 -11.91
CA ARG A 22 -17.20 -0.71 -12.02
C ARG A 22 -17.95 -1.03 -10.75
N ALA A 23 -17.30 -0.84 -9.61
CA ALA A 23 -18.03 -0.86 -8.38
C ALA A 23 -18.99 0.33 -8.39
N GLU A 24 -20.22 0.11 -7.96
CA GLU A 24 -21.24 1.14 -7.82
C GLU A 24 -20.64 2.41 -7.17
N ASP A 25 -21.18 3.59 -7.48
CA ASP A 25 -20.70 4.95 -7.09
C ASP A 25 -20.04 5.06 -5.69
N HIS A 26 -20.46 4.20 -4.76
CA HIS A 26 -19.87 3.94 -3.45
C HIS A 26 -18.34 3.76 -3.45
N LEU A 27 -17.73 2.87 -4.24
CA LEU A 27 -16.27 2.64 -4.14
C LEU A 27 -15.42 3.85 -4.58
N ALA A 28 -15.96 4.65 -5.52
CA ALA A 28 -15.32 5.88 -6.00
C ALA A 28 -15.50 7.05 -5.02
N ARG A 29 -16.68 7.20 -4.43
CA ARG A 29 -17.02 8.28 -3.48
C ARG A 29 -16.57 8.00 -2.05
N ASP A 30 -16.55 6.74 -1.65
CA ASP A 30 -16.07 6.29 -0.35
C ASP A 30 -14.55 6.37 -0.29
N ALA A 31 -14.01 6.19 0.91
CA ALA A 31 -12.58 6.06 1.16
C ALA A 31 -12.21 4.58 1.40
N PRO A 32 -12.01 3.78 0.34
CA PRO A 32 -11.70 2.37 0.48
C PRO A 32 -10.30 2.17 1.05
N GLU A 33 -10.15 1.19 1.92
CA GLU A 33 -8.83 0.79 2.42
C GLU A 33 -8.18 -0.19 1.43
N LEU A 34 -6.88 0.02 1.16
CA LEU A 34 -6.10 -0.90 0.34
C LEU A 34 -5.59 -2.06 1.20
N VAL A 35 -6.04 -3.27 0.90
CA VAL A 35 -5.53 -4.51 1.49
C VAL A 35 -4.61 -5.18 0.47
N PHE A 36 -3.33 -5.31 0.81
CA PHE A 36 -2.37 -6.05 0.00
C PHE A 36 -2.27 -7.50 0.47
N MET A 37 -2.33 -8.46 -0.45
CA MET A 37 -2.27 -9.88 -0.14
C MET A 37 -1.13 -10.58 -0.89
N LEU A 38 -0.20 -11.15 -0.12
CA LEU A 38 0.95 -11.89 -0.61
C LEU A 38 0.86 -13.37 -0.23
N GLY A 39 0.75 -14.22 -1.25
CA GLY A 39 0.63 -15.66 -1.06
C GLY A 39 0.20 -16.35 -2.35
N ASN A 40 0.07 -17.67 -2.30
CA ASN A 40 -0.32 -18.53 -3.40
C ASN A 40 -1.72 -19.08 -3.14
N TRP A 41 -1.83 -20.34 -2.75
CA TRP A 41 -3.10 -21.06 -2.71
C TRP A 41 -3.93 -20.73 -1.47
N ARG A 42 -3.31 -20.41 -0.33
CA ARG A 42 -4.05 -19.94 0.85
C ARG A 42 -4.63 -18.55 0.61
N LYS A 43 -3.84 -17.65 0.01
CA LYS A 43 -4.33 -16.35 -0.46
C LYS A 43 -5.53 -16.51 -1.41
N VAL A 44 -5.44 -17.42 -2.38
CA VAL A 44 -6.54 -17.70 -3.32
C VAL A 44 -7.84 -18.08 -2.59
N ALA A 45 -7.73 -18.80 -1.47
CA ALA A 45 -8.86 -19.16 -0.63
C ALA A 45 -9.38 -17.95 0.17
N ALA A 46 -8.51 -17.17 0.80
CA ALA A 46 -8.89 -15.96 1.53
C ALA A 46 -9.60 -14.91 0.66
N LEU A 47 -9.17 -14.75 -0.60
CA LEU A 47 -9.85 -13.87 -1.56
C LEU A 47 -11.31 -14.27 -1.82
N ARG A 48 -11.69 -15.53 -1.61
CA ARG A 48 -13.10 -15.97 -1.72
C ARG A 48 -13.94 -15.47 -0.55
N GLU A 49 -13.33 -15.35 0.62
CA GLU A 49 -13.99 -14.86 1.84
C GLU A 49 -14.27 -13.35 1.79
N LEU A 50 -13.46 -12.60 1.03
CA LEU A 50 -13.63 -11.15 0.86
C LEU A 50 -14.66 -10.76 -0.21
N ALA A 51 -15.57 -11.66 -0.57
CA ALA A 51 -16.59 -11.46 -1.61
C ALA A 51 -16.04 -10.84 -2.91
N VAL A 52 -14.76 -11.10 -3.22
CA VAL A 52 -14.09 -10.48 -4.36
C VAL A 52 -14.75 -11.00 -5.63
N GLU A 53 -15.15 -10.08 -6.52
CA GLU A 53 -15.75 -10.43 -7.80
C GLU A 53 -14.76 -11.24 -8.65
N ARG A 54 -14.83 -12.57 -8.53
CA ARG A 54 -14.04 -13.49 -9.32
C ARG A 54 -14.61 -13.56 -10.72
N ARG A 55 -13.89 -13.01 -11.70
CA ARG A 55 -13.87 -13.65 -13.01
C ARG A 55 -12.57 -14.46 -13.09
N VAL A 56 -12.69 -15.69 -13.56
CA VAL A 56 -11.58 -16.64 -13.67
C VAL A 56 -10.54 -16.08 -14.64
N TYR A 57 -9.28 -15.98 -14.23
CA TYR A 57 -8.20 -15.46 -15.08
C TYR A 57 -7.04 -16.44 -15.18
N SER A 58 -6.42 -16.45 -16.36
CA SER A 58 -5.08 -16.98 -16.58
C SER A 58 -4.13 -16.08 -15.80
N ARG A 59 -3.62 -16.60 -14.68
CA ARG A 59 -2.59 -15.93 -13.89
C ARG A 59 -1.30 -16.00 -14.65
N ILE A 60 -0.76 -14.85 -15.00
CA ILE A 60 0.63 -14.79 -15.43
C ILE A 60 1.43 -14.43 -14.19
N ASP A 61 2.44 -15.24 -13.94
CA ASP A 61 3.32 -15.08 -12.81
C ASP A 61 4.04 -13.73 -12.83
N GLY A 62 4.26 -13.15 -11.65
CA GLY A 62 4.86 -11.82 -11.48
C GLY A 62 3.99 -10.63 -11.89
N GLU A 63 2.67 -10.76 -11.79
CA GLU A 63 1.73 -9.64 -11.92
C GLU A 63 1.11 -9.28 -10.56
N VAL A 64 1.00 -7.98 -10.30
CA VAL A 64 0.14 -7.47 -9.23
C VAL A 64 -1.23 -7.20 -9.82
N HIS A 65 -2.26 -7.79 -9.23
CA HIS A 65 -3.64 -7.60 -9.62
C HIS A 65 -4.38 -6.69 -8.66
N LEU A 66 -5.32 -5.91 -9.17
CA LEU A 66 -6.16 -5.00 -8.37
C LEU A 66 -7.65 -5.33 -8.54
N LEU A 67 -8.30 -5.57 -7.42
CA LEU A 67 -9.65 -6.13 -7.31
C LEU A 67 -10.50 -5.29 -6.35
N ALA A 68 -11.82 -5.22 -6.60
CA ALA A 68 -12.76 -4.74 -5.60
C ALA A 68 -13.16 -5.91 -4.70
N GLY A 69 -13.22 -5.67 -3.40
CA GLY A 69 -13.69 -6.64 -2.41
C GLY A 69 -14.58 -5.98 -1.38
N SER A 70 -15.19 -6.80 -0.53
CA SER A 70 -15.95 -6.32 0.63
C SER A 70 -15.82 -7.29 1.79
N LEU A 71 -15.79 -6.76 3.02
CA LEU A 71 -15.89 -7.56 4.23
C LEU A 71 -17.36 -7.81 4.55
N SER A 72 -17.87 -8.98 4.16
CA SER A 72 -19.22 -9.42 4.53
C SER A 72 -19.34 -9.56 6.05
N GLY A 73 -20.46 -9.08 6.62
CA GLY A 73 -20.76 -9.15 8.05
C GLY A 73 -20.29 -7.95 8.89
N HIS A 74 -19.47 -7.05 8.34
CA HIS A 74 -18.95 -5.86 9.04
C HIS A 74 -19.40 -4.56 8.35
N GLY A 75 -20.71 -4.41 8.15
CA GLY A 75 -21.28 -3.20 7.55
C GLY A 75 -20.97 -2.98 6.06
N GLY A 76 -20.47 -4.00 5.35
CA GLY A 76 -20.28 -3.93 3.89
C GLY A 76 -19.16 -2.98 3.45
N ARG A 77 -18.06 -2.90 4.21
CA ARG A 77 -16.94 -2.00 3.88
C ARG A 77 -16.36 -2.33 2.51
N SER A 78 -16.30 -1.30 1.67
CA SER A 78 -15.63 -1.32 0.37
C SER A 78 -14.12 -1.44 0.55
N LEU A 79 -13.52 -2.49 -0.03
CA LEU A 79 -12.09 -2.71 -0.03
C LEU A 79 -11.52 -2.62 -1.44
N LEU A 80 -10.33 -2.06 -1.52
CA LEU A 80 -9.46 -2.23 -2.68
C LEU A 80 -8.45 -3.32 -2.34
N VAL A 81 -8.42 -4.42 -3.10
CA VAL A 81 -7.54 -5.55 -2.83
C VAL A 81 -6.45 -5.63 -3.90
N ALA A 82 -5.21 -5.43 -3.48
CA ALA A 82 -4.03 -5.71 -4.31
C ALA A 82 -3.50 -7.12 -3.98
N GLU A 83 -3.18 -7.93 -4.98
CA GLU A 83 -2.70 -9.29 -4.75
C GLU A 83 -1.60 -9.71 -5.72
N THR A 84 -0.65 -10.51 -5.23
CA THR A 84 0.43 -11.10 -6.03
C THR A 84 0.81 -12.48 -5.50
N ASP A 85 1.22 -13.37 -6.39
CA ASP A 85 1.70 -14.73 -6.05
C ASP A 85 3.16 -14.68 -5.53
N VAL A 86 3.55 -15.72 -4.78
CA VAL A 86 4.91 -15.86 -4.20
C VAL A 86 5.70 -16.84 -5.05
N GLY A 87 6.89 -16.41 -5.48
CA GLY A 87 7.84 -17.24 -6.23
C GLY A 87 7.50 -17.28 -7.73
N PHE A 88 8.40 -16.73 -8.53
CA PHE A 88 8.29 -16.66 -9.99
C PHE A 88 8.65 -18.03 -10.60
N ARG A 89 7.66 -18.89 -10.80
CA ARG A 89 7.77 -20.15 -11.55
C ARG A 89 8.10 -19.93 -13.02
N ASN A 90 7.71 -18.78 -13.58
CA ASN A 90 8.04 -18.40 -14.95
C ASN A 90 8.84 -17.09 -14.97
N LYS A 91 9.88 -17.01 -15.82
CA LYS A 91 10.50 -15.72 -16.18
C LYS A 91 9.39 -14.74 -16.52
N VAL A 92 9.49 -13.49 -16.02
CA VAL A 92 8.56 -12.44 -16.41
C VAL A 92 8.53 -12.43 -17.94
N SER A 93 7.42 -12.88 -18.52
CA SER A 93 7.36 -13.07 -19.98
C SER A 93 7.61 -11.71 -20.61
N ARG A 94 8.72 -11.56 -21.36
CA ARG A 94 9.14 -10.29 -21.97
C ARG A 94 8.17 -9.77 -23.05
N GLY A 95 7.07 -10.47 -23.29
CA GLY A 95 5.90 -9.96 -23.97
C GLY A 95 4.74 -10.93 -23.80
N THR A 96 3.58 -10.42 -23.43
CA THR A 96 2.31 -11.10 -23.73
C THR A 96 1.50 -10.23 -24.68
N ALA A 97 0.81 -10.92 -25.58
CA ALA A 97 -0.02 -10.34 -26.62
C ALA A 97 -1.01 -9.32 -26.04
N PHE A 98 -1.16 -8.21 -26.76
CA PHE A 98 -2.03 -7.10 -26.39
C PHE A 98 -3.45 -7.57 -26.14
N SER A 99 -4.00 -7.24 -24.98
CA SER A 99 -5.44 -7.21 -24.84
C SER A 99 -5.97 -5.85 -25.29
N ARG A 100 -6.58 -5.79 -26.47
CA ARG A 100 -7.20 -4.56 -27.01
C ARG A 100 -8.47 -4.11 -26.26
N CYS A 101 -8.74 -4.63 -25.06
CA CYS A 101 -9.96 -4.28 -24.31
C CYS A 101 -9.81 -3.02 -23.44
N HIS A 102 -8.62 -2.43 -23.37
CA HIS A 102 -8.35 -1.20 -22.65
C HIS A 102 -7.08 -0.51 -23.10
N GLU A 103 -6.96 0.77 -22.74
CA GLU A 103 -5.72 1.51 -22.84
C GLU A 103 -4.71 0.92 -21.86
N LEU A 104 -3.52 0.61 -22.39
CA LEU A 104 -2.42 0.02 -21.66
C LEU A 104 -1.23 0.95 -21.82
N THR A 105 -0.81 1.59 -20.73
CA THR A 105 0.38 2.44 -20.74
C THR A 105 1.59 1.59 -20.39
N ARG A 106 2.39 1.25 -21.41
CA ARG A 106 3.68 0.62 -21.17
C ARG A 106 4.65 1.68 -20.70
N ARG A 107 5.18 1.52 -19.50
CA ARG A 107 6.29 2.34 -19.04
C ARG A 107 7.53 1.46 -18.92
N GLY A 108 8.65 1.95 -19.47
CA GLY A 108 9.94 1.29 -19.28
C GLY A 108 10.31 1.31 -17.80
N LEU A 109 10.99 0.29 -17.32
CA LEU A 109 11.54 0.34 -15.97
C LEU A 109 12.78 1.25 -15.96
N ALA A 110 13.07 1.85 -14.82
CA ALA A 110 14.30 2.64 -14.65
C ALA A 110 15.56 1.80 -14.97
N PRO A 111 16.69 2.43 -15.36
CA PRO A 111 17.93 1.73 -15.66
C PRO A 111 18.42 0.77 -14.57
N ALA A 112 18.14 1.10 -13.29
CA ALA A 112 18.45 0.24 -12.16
C ALA A 112 17.76 -1.13 -12.25
N ALA A 113 16.52 -1.18 -12.74
CA ALA A 113 15.73 -2.40 -12.86
C ALA A 113 16.22 -3.33 -13.98
N HIS A 114 16.90 -2.80 -15.01
CA HIS A 114 17.47 -3.63 -16.07
C HIS A 114 18.64 -4.52 -15.59
N ARG A 115 19.26 -4.14 -14.47
CA ARG A 115 20.36 -4.90 -13.86
C ARG A 115 19.89 -5.77 -12.69
N ALA A 116 18.66 -5.60 -12.24
CA ALA A 116 18.08 -6.31 -11.12
C ALA A 116 17.46 -7.64 -11.57
N SER A 117 17.29 -8.58 -10.63
CA SER A 117 16.51 -9.79 -10.88
C SER A 117 15.01 -9.45 -10.93
N ASP A 118 14.22 -10.30 -11.59
CA ASP A 118 12.76 -10.16 -11.64
C ASP A 118 12.15 -10.06 -10.22
N GLU A 119 12.72 -10.81 -9.26
CA GLU A 119 12.32 -10.78 -7.85
C GLU A 119 12.63 -9.44 -7.18
N SER A 120 13.82 -8.88 -7.41
CA SER A 120 14.18 -7.56 -6.87
C SER A 120 13.27 -6.47 -7.45
N VAL A 121 12.99 -6.51 -8.75
CA VAL A 121 12.07 -5.56 -9.40
C VAL A 121 10.68 -5.63 -8.79
N MET A 122 10.16 -6.84 -8.55
CA MET A 122 8.84 -7.01 -7.94
C MET A 122 8.80 -6.54 -6.49
N ASN A 123 9.85 -6.80 -5.71
CA ASN A 123 9.96 -6.24 -4.37
C ASN A 123 10.00 -4.71 -4.39
N TRP A 124 10.67 -4.08 -5.36
CA TRP A 124 10.61 -2.63 -5.54
C TRP A 124 9.20 -2.15 -5.90
N MET A 125 8.50 -2.85 -6.79
CA MET A 125 7.13 -2.51 -7.16
C MET A 125 6.19 -2.60 -5.95
N ILE A 126 6.30 -3.64 -5.13
CA ILE A 126 5.54 -3.76 -3.89
C ILE A 126 5.89 -2.59 -2.96
N ASN A 127 7.19 -2.36 -2.71
CA ASN A 127 7.65 -1.35 -1.75
C ASN A 127 7.34 0.08 -2.18
N ARG A 128 7.34 0.39 -3.49
CA ARG A 128 7.16 1.76 -4.02
C ARG A 128 5.77 2.06 -4.53
N LEU A 129 5.02 1.04 -4.96
CA LEU A 129 3.72 1.24 -5.62
C LEU A 129 2.55 0.75 -4.79
N ILE A 130 2.76 -0.21 -3.87
CA ILE A 130 1.67 -0.80 -3.07
C ILE A 130 1.74 -0.32 -1.62
N LEU A 131 2.88 -0.54 -0.95
CA LEU A 131 3.03 -0.26 0.47
C LEU A 131 2.73 1.19 0.88
N PRO A 132 3.01 2.24 0.07
CA PRO A 132 2.63 3.61 0.43
C PRO A 132 1.12 3.81 0.62
N PHE A 133 0.32 2.97 -0.02
CA PHE A 133 -1.14 3.08 -0.03
C PHE A 133 -1.82 1.99 0.81
N ALA A 134 -1.09 0.96 1.24
CA ALA A 134 -1.68 -0.15 1.98
C ALA A 134 -2.12 0.30 3.38
N GLY A 135 -3.29 -0.14 3.82
CA GLY A 135 -3.69 -0.10 5.23
C GLY A 135 -3.34 -1.39 5.94
N VAL A 136 -3.48 -2.52 5.24
CA VAL A 136 -3.19 -3.85 5.76
C VAL A 136 -2.42 -4.65 4.72
N VAL A 137 -1.36 -5.33 5.16
CA VAL A 137 -0.56 -6.27 4.39
C VAL A 137 -0.78 -7.67 4.96
N CYS A 138 -1.48 -8.52 4.21
CA CYS A 138 -1.71 -9.92 4.57
C CYS A 138 -0.63 -10.81 3.94
N VAL A 139 0.09 -11.56 4.78
CA VAL A 139 1.10 -12.52 4.34
C VAL A 139 0.70 -13.93 4.80
N PHE A 140 0.54 -14.85 3.84
CA PHE A 140 0.12 -16.21 4.11
C PHE A 140 1.33 -17.11 4.41
N ILE A 141 1.54 -17.46 5.68
CA ILE A 141 2.79 -18.06 6.16
C ILE A 141 3.15 -19.35 5.41
N SER A 142 2.17 -20.25 5.21
CA SER A 142 2.42 -21.53 4.54
C SER A 142 2.62 -21.40 3.03
N ASP A 143 2.18 -20.30 2.41
CA ASP A 143 2.45 -20.01 1.00
C ASP A 143 3.90 -19.55 0.76
N LEU A 144 4.59 -19.04 1.79
CA LEU A 144 5.98 -18.58 1.74
C LEU A 144 6.98 -19.64 2.21
N GLY A 145 6.54 -20.88 2.46
CA GLY A 145 7.40 -21.93 3.02
C GLY A 145 7.64 -21.79 4.52
N GLY A 146 6.72 -21.15 5.23
CA GLY A 146 6.76 -20.99 6.69
C GLY A 146 7.33 -19.64 7.12
N ILE A 147 7.41 -19.46 8.44
CA ILE A 147 7.79 -18.18 9.07
C ILE A 147 9.21 -17.71 8.69
N ARG A 148 10.13 -18.63 8.38
CA ARG A 148 11.46 -18.30 7.86
C ARG A 148 11.41 -17.68 6.47
N GLY A 149 10.47 -18.11 5.62
CA GLY A 149 10.24 -17.49 4.32
C GLY A 149 9.67 -16.09 4.45
N VAL A 150 8.71 -15.90 5.36
CA VAL A 150 8.18 -14.58 5.71
C VAL A 150 9.29 -13.64 6.18
N ALA A 151 10.13 -14.08 7.13
CA ALA A 151 11.26 -13.29 7.63
C ALA A 151 12.18 -12.81 6.51
N ARG A 152 12.54 -13.70 5.57
CA ARG A 152 13.38 -13.35 4.42
C ARG A 152 12.75 -12.28 3.53
N HIS A 153 11.44 -12.36 3.28
CA HIS A 153 10.75 -11.35 2.49
C HIS A 153 10.71 -9.99 3.21
N LEU A 154 10.48 -9.98 4.53
CA LEU A 154 10.50 -8.76 5.32
C LEU A 154 11.90 -8.14 5.35
N ASP A 155 12.97 -8.94 5.48
CA ASP A 155 14.36 -8.45 5.41
C ASP A 155 14.60 -7.69 4.08
N VAL A 156 14.16 -8.26 2.95
CA VAL A 156 14.28 -7.62 1.63
C VAL A 156 13.49 -6.31 1.56
N TRP A 157 12.32 -6.24 2.19
CA TRP A 157 11.53 -5.00 2.25
C TRP A 157 12.20 -3.95 3.14
N LEU A 158 12.81 -4.35 4.25
CA LEU A 158 13.60 -3.45 5.11
C LEU A 158 14.79 -2.85 4.34
N GLU A 159 15.52 -3.69 3.60
CA GLU A 159 16.67 -3.30 2.76
C GLU A 159 16.28 -2.29 1.65
N ASN A 160 15.04 -2.35 1.16
CA ASN A 160 14.56 -1.40 0.15
C ASN A 160 14.23 -0.01 0.72
N GLY A 161 14.39 0.20 2.04
CA GLY A 161 14.12 1.48 2.71
C GLY A 161 12.62 1.77 2.90
N LEU A 162 12.31 2.98 3.38
CA LEU A 162 10.94 3.43 3.63
C LEU A 162 10.11 3.46 2.33
N PRO A 163 8.87 2.94 2.31
CA PRO A 163 7.99 3.01 1.13
C PRO A 163 7.72 4.43 0.64
N SER A 164 7.51 5.35 1.58
CA SER A 164 7.10 6.74 1.38
C SER A 164 7.54 7.64 2.54
N ASP A 165 7.34 8.94 2.38
CA ASP A 165 7.42 9.96 3.43
C ASP A 165 6.17 10.03 4.35
N SER A 166 5.10 9.30 4.02
CA SER A 166 3.89 9.29 4.85
C SER A 166 4.15 8.76 6.26
N PRO A 167 3.61 9.43 7.31
CA PRO A 167 3.65 8.92 8.67
C PRO A 167 2.70 7.74 8.91
N VAL A 168 1.79 7.46 7.97
CA VAL A 168 0.84 6.35 8.09
C VAL A 168 1.48 5.06 7.62
N LEU A 169 1.69 4.14 8.57
CA LEU A 169 2.23 2.81 8.30
C LEU A 169 1.13 1.75 8.17
N PRO A 170 1.27 0.77 7.26
CA PRO A 170 0.34 -0.36 7.17
C PRO A 170 0.44 -1.29 8.38
N TRP A 171 -0.62 -2.04 8.66
CA TRP A 171 -0.58 -3.18 9.58
C TRP A 171 -0.12 -4.45 8.87
N LEU A 172 0.69 -5.28 9.52
CA LEU A 172 1.08 -6.59 9.02
C LEU A 172 0.20 -7.68 9.64
N LEU A 173 -0.60 -8.36 8.83
CA LEU A 173 -1.39 -9.53 9.23
C LEU A 173 -0.74 -10.81 8.71
N LEU A 174 -0.21 -11.62 9.62
CA LEU A 174 0.31 -12.94 9.32
C LEU A 174 -0.82 -13.97 9.40
N VAL A 175 -1.07 -14.67 8.30
CA VAL A 175 -2.12 -15.70 8.26
C VAL A 175 -1.47 -17.07 8.39
N ASP A 176 -1.66 -17.67 9.56
CA ASP A 176 -1.21 -19.01 9.88
C ASP A 176 -2.29 -20.02 9.53
N ASP A 177 -1.91 -21.12 8.89
CA ASP A 177 -2.91 -22.12 8.49
C ASP A 177 -3.35 -23.03 9.64
N GLY A 178 -2.72 -22.94 10.81
CA GLY A 178 -3.05 -23.75 11.97
C GLY A 178 -2.85 -25.24 11.72
N SER A 179 -1.95 -25.61 10.80
CA SER A 179 -1.52 -27.00 10.58
C SER A 179 -0.85 -27.59 11.83
N GLU A 180 -0.19 -26.74 12.61
CA GLU A 180 0.33 -27.04 13.94
C GLU A 180 -0.28 -26.08 14.96
N ARG A 181 -0.61 -26.57 16.16
CA ARG A 181 -1.04 -25.71 17.27
C ARG A 181 0.16 -24.90 17.77
N ARG A 182 0.39 -23.74 17.18
CA ARG A 182 1.39 -22.76 17.63
C ARG A 182 0.69 -21.59 18.28
N SER A 183 1.24 -21.09 19.39
CA SER A 183 0.76 -19.83 19.95
C SER A 183 1.17 -18.66 19.04
N LYS A 184 0.33 -17.62 18.99
CA LYS A 184 0.62 -16.39 18.23
C LYS A 184 1.97 -15.78 18.67
N ASP A 185 2.25 -15.79 19.97
CA ASP A 185 3.52 -15.30 20.53
C ASP A 185 4.73 -16.09 20.04
N LEU A 186 4.59 -17.41 19.86
CA LEU A 186 5.68 -18.23 19.33
C LEU A 186 5.94 -17.91 17.85
N ILE A 187 4.89 -17.69 17.06
CA ILE A 187 5.02 -17.27 15.65
C ILE A 187 5.77 -15.94 15.55
N LEU A 188 5.42 -14.96 16.39
CA LEU A 188 6.10 -13.67 16.43
C LEU A 188 7.56 -13.79 16.91
N LYS A 189 7.81 -14.57 17.97
CA LYS A 189 9.18 -14.84 18.45
C LYS A 189 10.03 -15.51 17.37
N ASP A 190 9.48 -16.47 16.64
CA ASP A 190 10.16 -17.15 15.55
C ASP A 190 10.42 -16.22 14.36
N LEU A 191 9.48 -15.32 14.04
CA LEU A 191 9.67 -14.29 13.02
C LEU A 191 10.92 -13.46 13.33
N TYR A 192 10.97 -12.83 14.52
CA TYR A 192 12.10 -12.00 14.91
C TYR A 192 13.41 -12.79 14.96
N ARG A 193 13.38 -14.06 15.38
CA ARG A 193 14.57 -14.91 15.42
C ARG A 193 15.14 -15.20 14.03
N PHE A 194 14.28 -15.33 13.01
CA PHE A 194 14.71 -15.69 11.66
C PHE A 194 15.07 -14.50 10.77
N MET A 195 14.72 -13.28 11.17
CA MET A 195 15.14 -12.08 10.45
C MET A 195 16.62 -11.78 10.67
N ARG A 196 17.24 -11.07 9.72
CA ARG A 196 18.63 -10.64 9.86
C ARG A 196 18.75 -9.64 11.00
N GLY A 197 19.90 -9.62 11.68
CA GLY A 197 20.13 -8.69 12.79
C GLY A 197 19.35 -9.02 14.07
N ALA A 198 18.89 -10.26 14.25
CA ALA A 198 18.20 -10.73 15.45
C ALA A 198 19.04 -10.72 16.74
N ALA A 199 20.27 -10.19 16.71
CA ALA A 199 21.04 -9.95 17.92
C ALA A 199 20.33 -8.88 18.75
N PRO A 200 20.06 -9.13 20.05
CA PRO A 200 19.46 -8.12 20.92
C PRO A 200 20.39 -6.94 21.11
N ASP A 201 19.81 -5.74 21.21
CA ASP A 201 20.51 -4.55 21.69
C ASP A 201 20.82 -4.65 23.19
N GLU A 202 21.47 -3.63 23.73
CA GLU A 202 21.83 -3.50 25.15
C GLU A 202 20.63 -3.57 26.11
N HIS A 203 19.40 -3.37 25.62
CA HIS A 203 18.14 -3.44 26.37
C HIS A 203 17.38 -4.76 26.16
N GLY A 204 17.96 -5.71 25.42
CA GLY A 204 17.33 -7.00 25.12
C GLY A 204 16.28 -6.94 24.01
N THR A 205 16.11 -5.81 23.33
CA THR A 205 15.21 -5.66 22.19
C THR A 205 15.97 -6.01 20.90
N PRO A 206 15.49 -6.94 20.06
CA PRO A 206 16.12 -7.17 18.77
C PRO A 206 16.07 -5.89 17.93
N THR A 207 17.21 -5.41 17.42
CA THR A 207 17.29 -4.20 16.56
C THR A 207 16.28 -4.26 15.40
N VAL A 208 16.04 -5.46 14.88
CA VAL A 208 15.08 -5.73 13.81
C VAL A 208 13.61 -5.46 14.19
N ALA A 209 13.25 -5.57 15.47
CA ALA A 209 11.90 -5.23 15.93
C ALA A 209 11.66 -3.72 15.81
N VAL A 210 12.67 -2.90 16.14
CA VAL A 210 12.62 -1.44 15.97
C VAL A 210 12.50 -1.09 14.49
N GLU A 211 13.29 -1.72 13.64
CA GLU A 211 13.23 -1.50 12.18
C GLU A 211 11.85 -1.84 11.60
N LEU A 212 11.24 -2.94 12.01
CA LEU A 212 9.87 -3.29 11.59
C LEU A 212 8.83 -2.26 12.03
N MET A 213 8.97 -1.70 13.22
CA MET A 213 8.07 -0.63 13.71
C MET A 213 8.23 0.67 12.92
N THR A 214 9.32 0.85 12.16
CA THR A 214 9.45 1.95 11.19
C THR A 214 8.79 1.66 9.83
N ARG A 215 8.29 0.44 9.62
CA ARG A 215 7.60 0.03 8.36
C ARG A 215 6.15 -0.34 8.56
N PHE A 216 5.78 -0.83 9.73
CA PHE A 216 4.45 -1.30 10.05
C PHE A 216 3.97 -0.69 11.36
N ALA A 217 2.67 -0.33 11.41
CA ALA A 217 2.03 0.15 12.63
C ALA A 217 1.97 -0.94 13.73
N GLY A 218 2.02 -2.21 13.32
CA GLY A 218 2.12 -3.35 14.19
C GLY A 218 1.91 -4.66 13.43
N ILE A 219 2.12 -5.77 14.14
CA ILE A 219 1.96 -7.12 13.61
C ILE A 219 0.82 -7.84 14.34
N ARG A 220 -0.02 -8.54 13.59
CA ARG A 220 -1.07 -9.44 14.09
C ARG A 220 -0.94 -10.80 13.43
N VAL A 221 -1.49 -11.81 14.10
CA VAL A 221 -1.53 -13.19 13.61
C VAL A 221 -2.99 -13.66 13.66
N ALA A 222 -3.48 -14.18 12.54
CA ALA A 222 -4.76 -14.87 12.45
C ALA A 222 -4.53 -16.35 12.12
N SER A 223 -5.14 -17.24 12.89
CA SER A 223 -5.06 -18.69 12.67
C SER A 223 -6.30 -19.23 11.96
N LEU A 224 -6.11 -20.07 10.94
CA LEU A 224 -7.21 -20.71 10.21
C LEU A 224 -7.69 -22.05 10.84
N ASN A 225 -7.09 -22.44 11.98
CA ASN A 225 -7.42 -23.62 12.79
C ASN A 225 -7.71 -24.91 12.01
N THR A 226 -6.89 -25.23 11.01
CA THR A 226 -7.14 -26.41 10.16
C THR A 226 -6.92 -27.76 10.86
N ALA A 227 -6.22 -27.81 11.99
CA ALA A 227 -5.93 -29.04 12.74
C ALA A 227 -7.11 -29.60 13.57
N ALA A 228 -8.12 -28.79 13.91
CA ALA A 228 -9.15 -29.19 14.87
C ALA A 228 -10.28 -30.06 14.29
N HIS A 229 -10.40 -30.15 12.97
CA HIS A 229 -11.54 -30.80 12.33
C HIS A 229 -11.10 -31.83 11.29
N ALA A 230 -11.47 -33.10 11.53
CA ALA A 230 -11.30 -34.22 10.60
C ALA A 230 -12.00 -34.02 9.23
N ARG A 231 -12.68 -32.88 9.01
CA ARG A 231 -13.38 -32.47 7.78
C ARG A 231 -12.96 -31.06 7.31
N LYS A 232 -11.69 -30.91 6.94
CA LYS A 232 -11.14 -30.21 5.73
C LYS A 232 -11.52 -28.75 5.36
N GLN A 233 -12.25 -27.95 6.14
CA GLN A 233 -12.41 -26.52 5.83
C GLN A 233 -11.68 -25.61 6.83
N PRO A 234 -10.81 -24.69 6.37
CA PRO A 234 -10.23 -23.66 7.22
C PRO A 234 -11.33 -22.77 7.80
N GLN A 235 -11.21 -22.42 9.08
CA GLN A 235 -12.10 -21.46 9.72
C GLN A 235 -11.57 -20.05 9.46
N TRP A 236 -12.35 -19.23 8.76
CA TRP A 236 -11.95 -17.89 8.35
C TRP A 236 -12.45 -16.77 9.26
N ASP A 237 -13.18 -17.10 10.33
CA ASP A 237 -13.77 -16.10 11.23
C ASP A 237 -12.68 -15.24 11.88
N GLU A 238 -11.65 -15.88 12.46
CA GLU A 238 -10.53 -15.15 13.08
C GLU A 238 -9.80 -14.25 12.07
N PHE A 239 -9.58 -14.74 10.84
CA PHE A 239 -9.00 -13.93 9.77
C PHE A 239 -9.87 -12.73 9.40
N ARG A 240 -11.18 -12.92 9.28
CA ARG A 240 -12.13 -11.86 8.95
C ARG A 240 -12.21 -10.81 10.05
N ASP A 241 -12.26 -11.25 11.31
CA ASP A 241 -12.36 -10.36 12.47
C ASP A 241 -11.08 -9.54 12.65
N GLU A 242 -9.90 -10.19 12.60
CA GLU A 242 -8.61 -9.50 12.66
C GLU A 242 -8.43 -8.54 11.49
N LEU A 243 -8.78 -8.95 10.26
CA LEU A 243 -8.68 -8.06 9.10
C LEU A 243 -9.64 -6.87 9.21
N ALA A 244 -10.87 -7.07 9.71
CA ALA A 244 -11.83 -5.99 9.88
C ALA A 244 -11.37 -4.96 10.92
N ASP A 245 -10.85 -5.42 12.07
CA ASP A 245 -10.27 -4.56 13.11
C ASP A 245 -9.05 -3.79 12.60
N LEU A 246 -8.16 -4.45 11.84
CA LEU A 246 -6.99 -3.79 11.27
C LEU A 246 -7.35 -2.76 10.20
N VAL A 247 -8.37 -3.02 9.39
CA VAL A 247 -8.90 -2.04 8.42
C VAL A 247 -9.46 -0.81 9.14
N ASP A 248 -10.17 -0.99 10.25
CA ASP A 248 -10.65 0.15 11.05
C ASP A 248 -9.52 0.96 11.63
N LYS A 249 -8.54 0.30 12.25
CA LYS A 249 -7.36 0.98 12.80
C LYS A 249 -6.55 1.71 11.74
N ALA A 250 -6.39 1.13 10.55
CA ALA A 250 -5.73 1.78 9.43
C ALA A 250 -6.49 3.03 9.01
N ARG A 251 -7.82 2.94 8.89
CA ARG A 251 -8.69 4.05 8.49
C ARG A 251 -8.72 5.17 9.53
N GLU A 252 -8.81 4.83 10.81
CA GLU A 252 -8.73 5.79 11.92
C GLU A 252 -7.40 6.53 11.91
N ASN A 253 -6.29 5.81 11.74
CA ASN A 253 -4.96 6.42 11.63
C ASN A 253 -4.86 7.35 10.41
N ARG A 254 -5.30 6.90 9.23
CA ARG A 254 -5.36 7.74 8.02
C ARG A 254 -6.22 8.97 8.22
N THR A 255 -7.34 8.86 8.93
CA THR A 255 -8.23 10.00 9.21
C THR A 255 -7.52 11.01 10.11
N ARG A 256 -6.88 10.55 11.19
CA ARG A 256 -6.14 11.39 12.13
C ARG A 256 -4.97 12.11 11.46
N GLU A 257 -4.25 11.42 10.59
CA GLU A 257 -3.08 11.96 9.89
C GLU A 257 -3.44 12.66 8.57
N TRP A 258 -4.73 12.83 8.23
CA TRP A 258 -5.18 13.47 6.97
C TRP A 258 -4.73 12.77 5.67
N HIS A 259 -4.55 11.45 5.73
CA HIS A 259 -4.17 10.57 4.62
C HIS A 259 -5.30 9.60 4.20
N LEU A 260 -6.54 9.92 4.55
CA LEU A 260 -7.72 9.17 4.11
C LEU A 260 -8.17 9.72 2.75
N TYR A 261 -8.02 8.91 1.71
CA TYR A 261 -8.33 9.29 0.34
C TYR A 261 -9.64 8.67 -0.11
N THR A 262 -10.45 9.43 -0.85
CA THR A 262 -11.54 8.81 -1.64
C THR A 262 -10.95 7.87 -2.68
N GLY A 263 -11.76 6.95 -3.19
CA GLY A 263 -11.35 6.05 -4.26
C GLY A 263 -10.72 6.80 -5.43
N GLU A 264 -11.36 7.88 -5.90
CA GLU A 264 -10.85 8.71 -6.99
C GLU A 264 -9.44 9.27 -6.73
N HIS A 265 -9.22 9.86 -5.55
CA HIS A 265 -7.92 10.41 -5.17
C HIS A 265 -6.86 9.31 -5.08
N LEU A 266 -7.20 8.20 -4.41
CA LEU A 266 -6.30 7.05 -4.27
C LEU A 266 -5.88 6.51 -5.64
N CYS A 267 -6.81 6.39 -6.57
CA CYS A 267 -6.52 5.91 -7.92
C CYS A 267 -5.62 6.88 -8.71
N GLU A 268 -5.87 8.19 -8.63
CA GLU A 268 -5.00 9.16 -9.31
C GLU A 268 -3.58 9.13 -8.72
N LEU A 269 -3.45 9.04 -7.40
CA LEU A 269 -2.15 8.86 -6.73
C LEU A 269 -1.46 7.57 -7.20
N MET A 270 -2.14 6.43 -7.18
CA MET A 270 -1.59 5.14 -7.64
C MET A 270 -1.13 5.21 -9.10
N ASN A 271 -1.90 5.84 -10.00
CA ASN A 271 -1.53 6.00 -11.40
C ASN A 271 -0.33 6.93 -11.60
N HIS A 272 -0.26 8.01 -10.81
CA HIS A 272 0.86 8.94 -10.85
C HIS A 272 2.14 8.25 -10.33
N THR A 273 2.07 7.59 -9.19
CA THR A 273 3.17 6.84 -8.56
C THR A 273 3.68 5.72 -9.45
N ALA A 274 2.79 4.99 -10.12
CA ALA A 274 3.18 4.00 -11.12
C ALA A 274 3.96 4.62 -12.30
N GLY A 275 3.84 5.93 -12.51
CA GLY A 275 4.64 6.67 -13.47
C GLY A 275 6.06 6.99 -13.05
N LEU A 276 6.29 7.11 -11.75
CA LEU A 276 7.60 7.46 -11.20
C LEU A 276 8.61 6.31 -11.34
N ILE A 277 8.15 5.06 -11.47
CA ILE A 277 9.04 3.88 -11.59
C ILE A 277 9.92 3.89 -12.85
N SER A 278 9.57 4.71 -13.83
CA SER A 278 10.32 4.86 -15.09
C SER A 278 11.39 5.95 -15.02
N LEU A 279 11.38 6.77 -13.96
CA LEU A 279 12.32 7.86 -13.83
C LEU A 279 13.72 7.32 -13.51
N PRO A 280 14.80 7.97 -13.97
CA PRO A 280 16.17 7.56 -13.66
C PRO A 280 16.49 7.53 -12.16
N SER A 281 15.77 8.34 -11.37
CA SER A 281 15.89 8.40 -9.90
C SER A 281 15.20 7.24 -9.17
N ALA A 282 14.44 6.39 -9.86
CA ALA A 282 13.80 5.24 -9.25
C ALA A 282 14.82 4.09 -9.01
N PRO A 283 14.68 3.33 -7.91
CA PRO A 283 13.55 3.32 -6.96
C PRO A 283 13.74 4.25 -5.74
N ALA A 284 13.07 5.40 -5.74
CA ALA A 284 12.99 6.31 -4.58
C ALA A 284 11.67 6.11 -3.80
N PRO A 285 11.63 6.38 -2.49
CA PRO A 285 10.38 6.44 -1.73
C PRO A 285 9.37 7.40 -2.37
N LEU A 286 8.08 7.11 -2.21
CA LEU A 286 7.02 8.02 -2.65
C LEU A 286 7.01 9.27 -1.75
N ASP A 287 7.15 10.44 -2.37
CA ASP A 287 6.94 11.74 -1.73
C ASP A 287 5.51 12.21 -2.02
N PHE A 288 4.64 12.12 -1.02
CA PHE A 288 3.23 12.47 -1.16
C PHE A 288 3.04 13.96 -1.46
N VAL A 289 3.89 14.83 -0.91
CA VAL A 289 3.81 16.28 -1.14
C VAL A 289 4.15 16.58 -2.60
N SER A 290 5.26 16.04 -3.10
CA SER A 290 5.67 16.20 -4.50
C SER A 290 4.63 15.65 -5.47
N VAL A 291 4.04 14.49 -5.19
CA VAL A 291 3.04 13.88 -6.07
C VAL A 291 1.72 14.67 -6.10
N THR A 292 1.21 15.08 -4.93
CA THR A 292 -0.02 15.88 -4.85
C THR A 292 0.17 17.27 -5.50
N ARG A 293 1.39 17.80 -5.50
CA ARG A 293 1.75 19.07 -6.14
C ARG A 293 2.23 18.94 -7.59
N SER A 294 2.17 17.77 -8.21
CA SER A 294 2.69 17.56 -9.57
C SER A 294 2.11 18.50 -10.64
N ARG A 295 0.87 18.97 -10.47
CA ARG A 295 0.22 19.94 -11.38
C ARG A 295 0.41 21.41 -10.96
N ARG A 296 0.88 21.67 -9.74
CA ARG A 296 1.14 22.99 -9.17
C ARG A 296 2.39 22.91 -8.27
N PRO A 297 3.59 22.76 -8.86
CA PRO A 297 4.82 22.55 -8.11
C PRO A 297 5.10 23.74 -7.17
N VAL A 298 5.86 23.50 -6.11
CA VAL A 298 6.38 24.58 -5.26
C VAL A 298 7.36 25.41 -6.12
N PRO A 299 7.26 26.75 -6.13
CA PRO A 299 8.22 27.58 -6.86
C PRO A 299 9.66 27.33 -6.38
N GLY A 300 10.58 27.06 -7.31
CA GLY A 300 11.98 26.75 -6.95
C GLY A 300 12.76 27.89 -6.28
N HIS A 301 12.22 29.11 -6.30
CA HIS A 301 12.78 30.30 -5.66
C HIS A 301 12.06 30.67 -4.36
N LEU A 302 11.17 29.81 -3.84
CA LEU A 302 10.43 30.10 -2.61
C LEU A 302 11.37 30.35 -1.43
N GLU A 303 12.42 29.53 -1.28
CA GLU A 303 13.40 29.67 -0.20
C GLU A 303 14.14 31.02 -0.27
N SER A 304 14.61 31.42 -1.45
CA SER A 304 15.31 32.71 -1.60
C SER A 304 14.37 33.89 -1.35
N VAL A 305 13.14 33.84 -1.86
CA VAL A 305 12.16 34.91 -1.64
C VAL A 305 11.77 35.04 -0.17
N LEU A 306 11.58 33.92 0.54
CA LEU A 306 11.31 33.93 1.97
C LEU A 306 12.51 34.45 2.76
N SER A 307 13.73 34.08 2.37
CA SER A 307 14.95 34.57 3.01
C SER A 307 15.12 36.07 2.83
N ASP A 308 14.91 36.59 1.62
CA ASP A 308 14.97 38.02 1.32
C ASP A 308 13.89 38.79 2.09
N PHE A 309 12.66 38.29 2.10
CA PHE A 309 11.54 38.89 2.82
C PHE A 309 11.77 38.93 4.33
N LEU A 310 12.20 37.81 4.93
CA LEU A 310 12.53 37.75 6.35
C LEU A 310 13.76 38.59 6.71
N GLY A 311 14.71 38.74 5.78
CA GLY A 311 15.85 39.63 5.92
C GLY A 311 15.49 41.12 6.01
N CYS A 312 14.30 41.51 5.56
CA CYS A 312 13.78 42.87 5.71
C CYS A 312 13.08 43.13 7.06
N ILE A 313 12.94 42.12 7.92
CA ILE A 313 12.25 42.24 9.21
C ILE A 313 13.26 42.57 10.31
N ASP A 314 13.17 43.78 10.86
CA ASP A 314 14.14 44.33 11.81
C ASP A 314 13.78 44.13 13.29
N SER A 315 12.58 43.62 13.58
CA SER A 315 12.08 43.46 14.94
C SER A 315 11.23 42.20 15.13
N PHE A 316 11.27 41.66 16.35
CA PHE A 316 10.48 40.49 16.72
C PHE A 316 8.96 40.76 16.67
N GLU A 317 8.53 42.00 16.93
CA GLU A 317 7.14 42.41 16.82
C GLU A 317 6.64 42.33 15.37
N LEU A 318 7.39 42.84 14.40
CA LEU A 318 7.05 42.72 12.98
C LEU A 318 7.11 41.27 12.48
N LEU A 319 8.02 40.47 13.01
CA LEU A 319 8.08 39.04 12.68
C LEU A 319 6.76 38.35 13.05
N LEU A 320 6.27 38.54 14.27
CA LEU A 320 5.06 37.87 14.75
C LEU A 320 3.76 38.49 14.23
N SER A 321 3.66 39.82 14.16
CA SER A 321 2.42 40.51 13.82
C SER A 321 2.18 40.66 12.32
N PHE A 322 3.24 40.57 11.50
CA PHE A 322 3.16 40.79 10.06
C PHE A 322 3.75 39.65 9.24
N ALA A 323 5.04 39.36 9.39
CA ALA A 323 5.73 38.43 8.48
C ALA A 323 5.17 37.01 8.57
N VAL A 324 5.02 36.47 9.79
CA VAL A 324 4.45 35.13 10.01
C VAL A 324 3.01 35.03 9.48
N PRO A 325 2.07 35.94 9.82
CA PRO A 325 0.73 35.92 9.25
C PRO A 325 0.69 36.01 7.72
N VAL A 326 1.54 36.83 7.10
CA VAL A 326 1.60 36.98 5.63
C VAL A 326 2.11 35.71 4.96
N ILE A 327 3.20 35.13 5.47
CA ILE A 327 3.75 33.87 4.96
C ILE A 327 2.72 32.75 5.13
N ALA A 328 2.16 32.60 6.34
CA ALA A 328 1.16 31.58 6.64
C ALA A 328 -0.07 31.72 5.73
N SER A 329 -0.60 32.93 5.58
CA SER A 329 -1.74 33.18 4.69
C SER A 329 -1.42 32.84 3.24
N SER A 330 -0.23 33.24 2.75
CA SER A 330 0.19 32.95 1.38
C SER A 330 0.30 31.45 1.12
N ILE A 331 0.85 30.69 2.08
CA ILE A 331 0.91 29.22 2.01
C ILE A 331 -0.50 28.62 2.02
N ILE A 332 -1.37 29.05 2.93
CA ILE A 332 -2.76 28.58 3.01
C ILE A 332 -3.52 28.84 1.70
N PHE A 333 -3.38 30.04 1.13
CA PHE A 333 -4.00 30.39 -0.15
C PHE A 333 -3.41 29.63 -1.34
N ASP A 334 -2.11 29.29 -1.31
CA ASP A 334 -1.51 28.45 -2.35
C ASP A 334 -2.07 27.02 -2.32
N HIS A 335 -2.37 26.50 -1.12
CA HIS A 335 -3.02 25.21 -0.94
C HIS A 335 -4.52 25.21 -1.29
N TYR A 336 -5.10 26.38 -1.55
CA TYR A 336 -6.51 26.50 -1.90
C TYR A 336 -6.78 25.92 -3.29
N MET A 337 -7.50 24.80 -3.33
CA MET A 337 -7.95 24.15 -4.57
C MET A 337 -9.40 24.54 -4.87
N THR A 338 -9.71 24.75 -6.15
CA THR A 338 -11.09 24.96 -6.60
C THR A 338 -11.95 23.78 -6.12
N ARG A 339 -13.08 24.06 -5.44
CA ARG A 339 -14.01 23.09 -4.81
C ARG A 339 -13.64 22.56 -3.42
N MET A 340 -12.64 23.13 -2.71
CA MET A 340 -12.42 22.80 -1.30
C MET A 340 -13.64 23.08 -0.38
N HIS A 341 -14.56 23.99 -0.78
CA HIS A 341 -15.83 24.23 -0.07
C HIS A 341 -17.06 23.61 -0.75
N GLY A 342 -16.89 22.49 -1.47
CA GLY A 342 -17.95 21.81 -2.24
C GLY A 342 -19.18 21.32 -1.46
N VAL A 343 -19.37 21.74 -0.20
CA VAL A 343 -20.58 21.47 0.61
C VAL A 343 -21.54 22.67 0.66
N LEU A 344 -21.16 23.86 0.16
CA LEU A 344 -22.05 25.04 0.19
C LEU A 344 -22.82 25.32 -1.12
N GLN A 345 -22.76 24.44 -2.13
CA GLN A 345 -23.41 24.69 -3.43
C GLN A 345 -24.56 23.73 -3.80
N THR A 346 -25.11 22.97 -2.86
CA THR A 346 -26.32 22.13 -3.08
C THR A 346 -27.56 22.62 -2.34
N VAL A 347 -27.63 23.91 -2.02
CA VAL A 347 -28.87 24.59 -1.67
C VAL A 347 -28.98 25.88 -2.47
N MET A 348 -29.34 25.76 -3.74
CA MET A 348 -30.11 26.76 -4.49
C MET A 348 -30.86 26.06 -5.62
#